data_AF-A0A963V5S8-F1
#
_entry.id   AF-A0A963V5S8-F1
#
_cell.length_a   1.000
_cell.length_b   1.000
_cell.length_c   1.000
_cell.angle_alpha   90.00
_cell.angle_beta   90.00
_cell.angle_gamma   90.00
#
_symmetry.space_group_name_H-M   'P 1'
#
loop_
_entity.id
_entity.type
_entity.pdbx_description
1 polymer ?
#
loop_
_entity_poly.entity_id
_entity_poly.type
_entity_poly.pdbx_seq_one_letter_code
_entity_poly.pdbx_strand_id
1 'polypeptide(L)'
;MPAAEIFIHGHGSWKPANGYFQMPKNCSVSFYTHFAKLLNATMAYPILENAYSGEADRTIGQFMQVPNMQLSSLTQTQQNSADDLFAKGGGRNLYTLPPAPPVVRISLEKIVDMHVAALERSGKRNVELRFHWIACQQLGLKSKGGGEAGVNASDRSNQSGHKGQYLFKWRDDNGVLQERFVASESTFNKVAKSPAG
;
A
#
# COMPACT_ATOMS: atom_id res chain seq x y z
N MET A 1 -5.81 23.57 -9.34
CA MET A 1 -7.10 22.86 -9.19
C MET A 1 -7.24 22.43 -7.75
N PRO A 2 -8.44 22.47 -7.15
CA PRO A 2 -8.64 21.86 -5.83
C PRO A 2 -8.28 20.38 -5.89
N ALA A 3 -7.60 19.88 -4.86
CA ALA A 3 -7.23 18.48 -4.74
C ALA A 3 -7.94 17.86 -3.54
N ALA A 4 -8.44 16.63 -3.70
CA ALA A 4 -8.93 15.80 -2.62
C ALA A 4 -7.95 14.65 -2.39
N GLU A 5 -7.47 14.55 -1.16
CA GLU A 5 -6.57 13.48 -0.74
C GLU A 5 -7.37 12.31 -0.18
N ILE A 6 -7.03 11.10 -0.60
CA ILE A 6 -7.64 9.84 -0.16
C ILE A 6 -6.53 8.93 0.34
N PHE A 7 -6.52 8.62 1.63
CA PHE A 7 -5.51 7.80 2.27
C PHE A 7 -6.00 6.35 2.35
N ILE A 8 -5.43 5.46 1.55
CA ILE A 8 -5.84 4.05 1.51
C ILE A 8 -5.09 3.29 2.60
N HIS A 9 -5.83 2.85 3.63
CA HIS A 9 -5.31 2.16 4.80
C HIS A 9 -5.89 0.75 4.93
N GLY A 10 -5.09 -0.16 5.48
CA GLY A 10 -5.50 -1.54 5.76
C GLY A 10 -4.43 -2.53 5.32
N HIS A 11 -4.85 -3.70 4.83
CA HIS A 11 -3.92 -4.74 4.37
C HIS A 11 -3.73 -4.74 2.86
N GLY A 12 -2.61 -4.17 2.43
CA GLY A 12 -2.22 -4.11 1.03
C GLY A 12 -1.44 -5.35 0.57
N SER A 13 -1.73 -5.84 -0.63
CA SER A 13 -0.96 -6.90 -1.29
C SER A 13 -0.95 -6.71 -2.80
N TRP A 14 0.04 -7.28 -3.48
CA TRP A 14 0.03 -7.36 -4.95
C TRP A 14 0.82 -8.59 -5.42
N LYS A 15 0.25 -9.27 -6.41
CA LYS A 15 0.90 -10.35 -7.17
C LYS A 15 0.82 -10.03 -8.67
N PRO A 16 1.75 -10.53 -9.51
CA PRO A 16 1.70 -10.30 -10.96
C PRO A 16 0.37 -10.63 -11.63
N ALA A 17 -0.32 -11.69 -11.15
CA ALA A 17 -1.64 -12.10 -11.64
C ALA A 17 -2.75 -11.06 -11.39
N ASN A 18 -2.54 -10.07 -10.51
CA ASN A 18 -3.49 -8.96 -10.35
C ASN A 18 -3.39 -7.94 -11.49
N GLY A 19 -2.30 -7.97 -12.26
CA GLY A 19 -2.08 -7.06 -13.38
C GLY A 19 -1.80 -5.62 -12.98
N TYR A 20 -1.99 -4.75 -13.95
CA TYR A 20 -1.84 -3.29 -13.88
C TYR A 20 -3.11 -2.66 -14.46
N PHE A 21 -3.41 -1.45 -14.02
CA PHE A 21 -4.45 -0.64 -14.64
C PHE A 21 -3.90 0.75 -14.98
N GLN A 22 -4.59 1.45 -15.87
CA GLN A 22 -4.21 2.80 -16.26
C GLN A 22 -4.87 3.82 -15.34
N MET A 23 -4.09 4.72 -14.74
CA MET A 23 -4.62 5.76 -13.86
C MET A 23 -5.54 6.72 -14.65
N PRO A 24 -6.77 7.03 -14.19
CA PRO A 24 -7.65 7.96 -14.88
C PRO A 24 -7.12 9.39 -14.94
N LYS A 25 -7.78 10.21 -15.75
CA LYS A 25 -7.54 11.67 -15.80
C LYS A 25 -7.74 12.29 -14.41
N ASN A 26 -6.93 13.29 -14.08
CA ASN A 26 -6.98 14.02 -12.80
C ASN A 26 -6.76 13.13 -11.57
N CYS A 27 -6.18 11.93 -11.73
CA CYS A 27 -5.87 11.03 -10.63
C CYS A 27 -4.36 10.80 -10.53
N SER A 28 -3.89 10.61 -9.30
CA SER A 28 -2.52 10.13 -9.02
C SER A 28 -2.52 9.22 -7.80
N VAL A 29 -1.53 8.33 -7.72
CA VAL A 29 -1.30 7.53 -6.51
C VAL A 29 0.15 7.60 -6.06
N SER A 30 0.35 7.84 -4.77
CA SER A 30 1.64 7.91 -4.11
C SER A 30 1.89 6.63 -3.29
N PHE A 31 3.07 6.04 -3.48
CA PHE A 31 3.60 4.94 -2.69
C PHE A 31 4.81 5.46 -1.90
N TYR A 32 4.84 5.22 -0.60
CA TYR A 32 5.88 5.74 0.30
C TYR A 32 7.02 4.76 0.57
N THR A 33 6.91 3.55 0.03
CA THR A 33 8.00 2.57 -0.09
C THR A 33 7.85 1.90 -1.46
N HIS A 34 8.79 1.04 -1.87
CA HIS A 34 8.72 0.36 -3.15
C HIS A 34 7.43 -0.47 -3.28
N PHE A 35 6.44 0.09 -3.97
CA PHE A 35 5.03 -0.35 -4.04
C PHE A 35 4.29 -0.43 -2.69
N ALA A 36 4.73 0.36 -1.70
CA ALA A 36 4.14 0.51 -0.37
C ALA A 36 3.82 -0.83 0.33
N LYS A 37 4.60 -1.88 0.06
CA LYS A 37 4.31 -3.25 0.54
C LYS A 37 4.35 -3.32 2.06
N LEU A 38 5.21 -2.55 2.70
CA LEU A 38 5.36 -2.49 4.15
C LEU A 38 5.70 -1.04 4.55
N LEU A 39 4.68 -0.25 4.87
CA LEU A 39 4.87 0.91 5.72
C LEU A 39 4.97 0.42 7.17
N ASN A 40 6.01 0.85 7.85
CA ASN A 40 6.04 0.72 9.30
C ASN A 40 5.08 1.78 9.92
N ALA A 41 4.64 1.53 11.15
CA ALA A 41 3.80 2.49 11.88
C ALA A 41 4.49 3.87 12.03
N THR A 42 5.84 3.87 12.13
CA THR A 42 6.65 5.09 12.25
C THR A 42 6.65 5.95 10.99
N MET A 43 6.16 5.46 9.85
CA MET A 43 5.94 6.25 8.61
C MET A 43 4.46 6.49 8.37
N ALA A 44 3.61 5.47 8.56
CA ALA A 44 2.18 5.58 8.33
C ALA A 44 1.54 6.68 9.20
N TYR A 45 1.93 6.79 10.48
CA TYR A 45 1.32 7.77 11.39
C TYR A 45 1.72 9.20 11.03
N PRO A 46 3.02 9.51 10.83
CA PRO A 46 3.38 10.84 10.37
C PRO A 46 2.73 11.22 9.04
N ILE A 47 2.51 10.28 8.11
CA ILE A 47 1.84 10.58 6.82
C ILE A 47 0.39 11.01 7.07
N LEU A 48 -0.32 10.29 7.94
CA LEU A 48 -1.69 10.62 8.31
C LEU A 48 -1.79 11.91 9.12
N GLU A 49 -0.79 12.21 9.93
CA GLU A 49 -0.75 13.41 10.79
C GLU A 49 -0.18 14.65 10.09
N ASN A 50 0.15 14.58 8.79
CA ASN A 50 0.91 15.61 8.07
C ASN A 50 2.31 15.92 8.66
N ALA A 51 2.81 15.07 9.54
CA ALA A 51 4.11 15.22 10.19
C ALA A 51 5.23 14.50 9.44
N TYR A 52 4.89 13.74 8.39
CA TYR A 52 5.88 13.07 7.55
C TYR A 52 6.61 14.09 6.67
N SER A 53 7.89 14.27 6.92
CA SER A 53 8.78 15.16 6.16
C SER A 53 9.50 14.47 5.00
N GLY A 54 9.32 13.16 4.83
CA GLY A 54 9.87 12.44 3.70
C GLY A 54 9.03 12.59 2.43
N GLU A 55 9.61 12.22 1.29
CA GLU A 55 8.90 12.17 0.02
C GLU A 55 8.25 10.79 -0.19
N ALA A 56 7.29 10.74 -1.10
CA ALA A 56 6.83 9.45 -1.62
C ALA A 56 7.95 8.84 -2.48
N ASP A 57 8.20 7.54 -2.32
CA ASP A 57 9.15 6.78 -3.14
C ASP A 57 8.75 6.85 -4.62
N ARG A 58 7.45 6.77 -4.89
CA ARG A 58 6.92 6.87 -6.26
C ARG A 58 5.53 7.46 -6.29
N THR A 59 5.33 8.44 -7.17
CA THR A 59 4.00 8.94 -7.54
C THR A 59 3.71 8.56 -8.98
N ILE A 60 2.60 7.86 -9.20
CA ILE A 60 2.12 7.47 -10.53
C ILE A 60 0.95 8.38 -10.89
N GLY A 61 1.16 9.23 -11.89
CA GLY A 61 0.17 10.20 -12.35
C GLY A 61 -0.82 9.64 -13.37
N GLN A 62 -1.73 10.50 -13.81
CA GLN A 62 -2.74 10.19 -14.82
C GLN A 62 -2.16 9.53 -16.08
N PHE A 63 -2.93 8.62 -16.67
CA PHE A 63 -2.64 7.84 -17.87
C PHE A 63 -1.45 6.88 -17.77
N MET A 64 -0.75 6.83 -16.64
CA MET A 64 0.34 5.90 -16.40
C MET A 64 -0.19 4.56 -15.86
N GLN A 65 0.54 3.47 -16.15
CA GLN A 65 0.24 2.14 -15.61
C GLN A 65 0.67 2.04 -14.15
N VAL A 66 -0.20 1.50 -13.31
CA VAL A 66 0.00 1.28 -11.87
C VAL A 66 -0.33 -0.18 -11.53
N PRO A 67 0.47 -0.85 -10.66
CA PRO A 67 0.12 -2.17 -10.16
C PRO A 67 -1.29 -2.18 -9.55
N ASN A 68 -2.13 -3.14 -9.94
CA ASN A 68 -3.49 -3.23 -9.41
C ASN A 68 -3.48 -3.87 -8.00
N MET A 69 -3.05 -3.08 -7.02
CA MET A 69 -2.91 -3.50 -5.63
C MET A 69 -4.26 -4.01 -5.08
N GLN A 70 -4.23 -4.90 -4.10
CA GLN A 70 -5.40 -5.44 -3.42
C GLN A 70 -5.39 -5.01 -1.98
N LEU A 71 -6.49 -4.40 -1.54
CA LEU A 71 -6.76 -4.08 -0.14
C LEU A 71 -7.67 -5.16 0.43
N SER A 72 -7.32 -5.72 1.58
CA SER A 72 -8.15 -6.72 2.29
C SER A 72 -8.89 -6.09 3.47
N SER A 73 -10.07 -6.62 3.80
CA SER A 73 -10.79 -6.27 5.01
C SER A 73 -9.95 -6.49 6.26
N LEU A 74 -10.14 -5.62 7.24
CA LEU A 74 -9.51 -5.73 8.54
C LEU A 74 -10.22 -6.80 9.39
N THR A 75 -9.57 -7.26 10.45
CA THR A 75 -10.27 -7.89 11.58
C THR A 75 -10.88 -6.81 12.47
N GLN A 76 -11.85 -7.17 13.32
CA GLN A 76 -12.44 -6.20 14.25
C GLN A 76 -11.39 -5.53 15.14
N THR A 77 -10.41 -6.29 15.64
CA THR A 77 -9.31 -5.75 16.45
C THR A 77 -8.49 -4.72 15.68
N GLN A 78 -8.20 -4.98 14.40
CA GLN A 78 -7.44 -4.06 13.56
C GLN A 78 -8.25 -2.82 13.20
N GLN A 79 -9.56 -2.96 12.99
CA GLN A 79 -10.45 -1.82 12.78
C GLN A 79 -10.46 -0.92 14.02
N ASN A 80 -10.56 -1.48 15.22
CA ASN A 80 -10.51 -0.68 16.45
C ASN A 80 -9.18 0.10 16.57
N SER A 81 -8.05 -0.50 16.18
CA SER A 81 -6.77 0.21 16.11
C SER A 81 -6.74 1.29 15.03
N ALA A 82 -7.38 1.04 13.88
CA ALA A 82 -7.53 2.04 12.83
C ALA A 82 -8.38 3.21 13.32
N ASP A 83 -9.48 2.96 14.03
CA ASP A 83 -10.41 3.98 14.56
C ASP A 83 -9.74 4.92 15.57
N ASP A 84 -8.88 4.39 16.43
CA ASP A 84 -8.03 5.23 17.31
C ASP A 84 -7.07 6.12 16.49
N LEU A 85 -6.55 5.59 15.40
CA LEU A 85 -5.73 6.33 14.43
C LEU A 85 -6.51 7.44 13.72
N PHE A 86 -7.74 7.14 13.30
CA PHE A 86 -8.64 8.10 12.68
C PHE A 86 -8.94 9.28 13.60
N ALA A 87 -9.21 9.01 14.87
CA ALA A 87 -9.48 10.04 15.87
C ALA A 87 -8.27 10.98 16.05
N LYS A 88 -7.05 10.45 15.94
CA LYS A 88 -5.79 11.23 16.08
C LYS A 88 -5.40 11.96 14.80
N GLY A 89 -5.70 11.40 13.62
CA GLY A 89 -5.31 11.91 12.30
C GLY A 89 -6.10 13.12 11.78
N GLY A 90 -6.91 13.79 12.61
CA GLY A 90 -7.49 15.10 12.29
C GLY A 90 -8.53 15.11 11.16
N GLY A 91 -9.22 14.00 10.89
CA GLY A 91 -10.36 13.96 9.95
C GLY A 91 -9.99 13.87 8.47
N ARG A 92 -8.81 13.34 8.13
CA ARG A 92 -8.46 13.05 6.72
C ARG A 92 -9.39 12.00 6.10
N ASN A 93 -9.54 12.04 4.78
CA ASN A 93 -10.35 11.05 4.06
C ASN A 93 -9.60 9.71 3.97
N LEU A 94 -9.70 8.87 5.00
CA LEU A 94 -9.19 7.51 4.93
C LEU A 94 -10.19 6.62 4.17
N TYR A 95 -9.66 5.73 3.36
CA TYR A 95 -10.38 4.60 2.82
C TYR A 95 -9.85 3.32 3.48
N THR A 96 -10.73 2.61 4.18
CA THR A 96 -10.45 1.29 4.77
C THR A 96 -11.59 0.34 4.42
N LEU A 97 -11.29 -0.95 4.27
CA LEU A 97 -12.33 -1.97 4.17
C LEU A 97 -12.79 -2.37 5.58
N PRO A 98 -14.10 -2.34 5.86
CA PRO A 98 -14.62 -2.72 7.17
C PRO A 98 -14.36 -4.21 7.44
N PRO A 99 -14.43 -4.64 8.72
CA PRO A 99 -14.32 -6.05 9.06
C PRO A 99 -15.37 -6.91 8.35
N ALA A 100 -14.91 -8.02 7.77
CA ALA A 100 -15.78 -8.95 7.05
C ALA A 100 -15.25 -10.40 7.17
N PRO A 101 -16.09 -11.35 7.61
CA PRO A 101 -15.87 -12.79 7.46
C PRO A 101 -16.71 -13.35 6.29
N PRO A 102 -16.12 -13.99 5.26
CA PRO A 102 -14.68 -14.18 5.02
C PRO A 102 -13.98 -12.87 4.61
N VAL A 103 -12.64 -12.87 4.62
CA VAL A 103 -11.84 -11.71 4.21
C VAL A 103 -12.24 -11.27 2.80
N VAL A 104 -12.69 -10.03 2.68
CA VAL A 104 -13.04 -9.41 1.39
C VAL A 104 -11.81 -8.67 0.86
N ARG A 105 -11.66 -8.66 -0.46
CA ARG A 105 -10.60 -7.91 -1.15
C ARG A 105 -11.19 -6.96 -2.18
N ILE A 106 -10.58 -5.79 -2.32
CA ILE A 106 -10.91 -4.82 -3.37
C ILE A 106 -9.63 -4.36 -4.06
N SER A 107 -9.69 -4.19 -5.38
CA SER A 107 -8.57 -3.71 -6.16
C SER A 107 -8.41 -2.20 -6.07
N LEU A 108 -7.19 -1.69 -6.25
CA LEU A 108 -6.90 -0.26 -6.31
C LEU A 108 -7.68 0.40 -7.45
N GLU A 109 -7.77 -0.25 -8.61
CA GLU A 109 -8.61 0.18 -9.73
C GLU A 109 -10.06 0.42 -9.28
N LYS A 110 -10.65 -0.53 -8.56
CA LYS A 110 -12.04 -0.40 -8.11
C LYS A 110 -12.21 0.72 -7.07
N ILE A 111 -11.23 0.91 -6.18
CA ILE A 111 -11.22 2.04 -5.24
C ILE A 111 -11.19 3.36 -6.01
N VAL A 112 -10.32 3.48 -7.01
CA VAL A 112 -10.20 4.69 -7.84
C VAL A 112 -11.51 4.97 -8.57
N ASP A 113 -12.08 3.97 -9.25
CA ASP A 113 -13.34 4.09 -9.99
C ASP A 113 -14.49 4.59 -9.11
N MET A 114 -14.59 4.07 -7.87
CA MET A 114 -15.63 4.49 -6.93
C MET A 114 -15.55 5.98 -6.59
N HIS A 115 -14.33 6.51 -6.40
CA HIS A 115 -14.14 7.92 -6.03
C HIS A 115 -14.26 8.85 -7.25
N VAL A 116 -13.79 8.43 -8.42
CA VAL A 116 -14.02 9.14 -9.69
C VAL A 116 -15.52 9.26 -9.94
N ALA A 117 -16.25 8.16 -9.87
CA ALA A 117 -17.70 8.16 -10.07
C ALA A 117 -18.43 9.01 -9.02
N ALA A 118 -17.94 9.06 -7.77
CA ALA A 118 -18.50 9.93 -6.73
C ALA A 118 -18.31 11.42 -7.06
N LEU A 119 -17.13 11.83 -7.53
CA LEU A 119 -16.89 13.21 -7.98
C LEU A 119 -17.79 13.58 -9.16
N GLU A 120 -17.91 12.69 -10.16
CA GLU A 120 -18.75 12.90 -11.33
C GLU A 120 -20.21 13.12 -10.95
N ARG A 121 -20.76 12.28 -10.07
CA ARG A 121 -22.13 12.43 -9.55
C ARG A 121 -22.33 13.74 -8.79
N SER A 122 -21.29 14.23 -8.12
CA SER A 122 -21.33 15.50 -7.39
C SER A 122 -21.15 16.75 -8.27
N GLY A 123 -20.91 16.59 -9.58
CA GLY A 123 -20.63 17.69 -10.50
C GLY A 123 -19.23 18.30 -10.37
N LYS A 124 -18.37 17.75 -9.51
CA LYS A 124 -17.02 18.28 -9.21
C LYS A 124 -15.95 17.75 -10.18
N ARG A 125 -16.15 17.93 -11.49
CA ARG A 125 -15.30 17.37 -12.56
C ARG A 125 -13.86 17.94 -12.63
N ASN A 126 -13.60 19.05 -11.95
CA ASN A 126 -12.30 19.75 -11.96
C ASN A 126 -11.52 19.58 -10.64
N VAL A 127 -11.80 18.50 -9.89
CA VAL A 127 -11.05 18.13 -8.68
C VAL A 127 -10.01 17.08 -9.03
N GLU A 128 -8.79 17.28 -8.56
CA GLU A 128 -7.73 16.27 -8.62
C GLU A 128 -7.92 15.27 -7.47
N LEU A 129 -7.86 13.97 -7.76
CA LEU A 129 -7.84 12.92 -6.74
C LEU A 129 -6.42 12.44 -6.50
N ARG A 130 -5.93 12.60 -5.27
CA ARG A 130 -4.60 12.12 -4.85
C ARG A 130 -4.78 10.96 -3.90
N PHE A 131 -4.45 9.76 -4.37
CA PHE A 131 -4.50 8.56 -3.56
C PHE A 131 -3.15 8.35 -2.87
N HIS A 132 -3.17 8.06 -1.58
CA HIS A 132 -1.98 7.79 -0.78
C HIS A 132 -2.08 6.34 -0.32
N TRP A 133 -1.30 5.44 -0.93
CA TRP A 133 -1.29 4.05 -0.53
C TRP A 133 -0.42 3.88 0.71
N ILE A 134 -1.08 3.80 1.87
CA ILE A 134 -0.45 3.59 3.18
C ILE A 134 -0.84 2.22 3.78
N ALA A 135 -1.48 1.36 2.98
CA ALA A 135 -1.90 0.04 3.42
C ALA A 135 -0.69 -0.88 3.63
N CYS A 136 -0.64 -1.51 4.79
CA CYS A 136 0.49 -2.30 5.27
C CYS A 136 0.13 -3.79 5.30
N GLN A 137 1.00 -4.64 4.74
CA GLN A 137 1.00 -6.05 5.15
C GLN A 137 1.52 -6.21 6.60
N GLN A 138 2.29 -5.26 7.13
CA GLN A 138 3.04 -5.45 8.39
C GLN A 138 2.21 -5.38 9.68
N LEU A 139 1.08 -4.66 9.70
CA LEU A 139 0.30 -4.41 10.93
C LEU A 139 -0.38 -5.67 11.50
N GLY A 140 -0.21 -6.85 10.89
CA GLY A 140 -0.68 -8.13 11.43
C GLY A 140 0.16 -9.37 11.08
N LEU A 141 1.18 -9.25 10.22
CA LEU A 141 1.89 -10.43 9.72
C LEU A 141 2.99 -10.98 10.63
N LYS A 142 3.38 -10.26 11.69
CA LYS A 142 4.33 -10.81 12.67
C LYS A 142 3.82 -12.07 13.37
N SER A 143 2.50 -12.33 13.38
CA SER A 143 1.90 -13.44 14.14
C SER A 143 1.00 -14.40 13.35
N LYS A 144 0.76 -14.21 12.04
CA LYS A 144 -0.32 -14.91 11.30
C LYS A 144 0.04 -15.50 9.92
N GLY A 145 1.32 -15.79 9.63
CA GLY A 145 1.65 -16.67 8.49
C GLY A 145 1.51 -16.05 7.09
N GLY A 146 1.85 -14.77 6.90
CA GLY A 146 1.79 -14.07 5.60
C GLY A 146 2.72 -14.56 4.50
N GLY A 147 3.33 -15.73 4.66
CA GLY A 147 4.17 -16.37 3.65
C GLY A 147 3.37 -16.76 2.39
N GLU A 148 2.09 -17.06 2.53
CA GLU A 148 1.23 -17.49 1.41
C GLU A 148 0.83 -16.35 0.46
N ALA A 149 1.10 -15.09 0.81
CA ALA A 149 0.67 -13.91 0.05
C ALA A 149 1.75 -13.33 -0.89
N GLY A 150 2.94 -13.94 -0.97
CA GLY A 150 4.05 -13.53 -1.84
C GLY A 150 5.22 -12.86 -1.11
N VAL A 151 6.06 -12.14 -1.88
CA VAL A 151 7.36 -11.62 -1.45
C VAL A 151 7.22 -10.40 -0.52
N ASN A 152 7.49 -10.58 0.79
CA ASN A 152 7.34 -9.53 1.81
C ASN A 152 8.62 -8.69 1.96
N ALA A 153 8.77 -7.58 1.23
CA ALA A 153 9.91 -6.66 1.39
C ALA A 153 9.54 -5.51 2.35
N SER A 154 10.26 -5.37 3.47
CA SER A 154 10.06 -4.27 4.43
C SER A 154 11.06 -3.19 4.19
N ASP A 155 10.58 -1.97 4.02
CA ASP A 155 11.48 -0.83 3.95
C ASP A 155 12.09 -0.59 5.33
N ARG A 156 13.41 -0.82 5.41
CA ARG A 156 14.22 -0.59 6.61
C ARG A 156 15.20 0.56 6.38
N SER A 157 15.00 1.37 5.33
CA SER A 157 15.85 2.50 5.00
C SER A 157 15.96 3.54 6.12
N ASN A 158 14.95 3.64 6.98
CA ASN A 158 14.95 4.54 8.14
C ASN A 158 15.40 3.85 9.45
N GLN A 159 15.79 2.57 9.42
CA GLN A 159 16.31 1.84 10.58
C GLN A 159 17.83 1.99 10.66
N SER A 160 18.36 2.27 11.85
CA SER A 160 19.81 2.32 12.10
C SER A 160 20.47 1.01 11.64
N GLY A 161 21.56 1.12 10.86
CA GLY A 161 22.29 -0.01 10.29
C GLY A 161 21.74 -0.58 8.97
N HIS A 162 20.56 -0.14 8.51
CA HIS A 162 19.90 -0.69 7.31
C HIS A 162 19.46 0.39 6.31
N LYS A 163 20.14 1.54 6.31
CA LYS A 163 19.82 2.65 5.42
C LYS A 163 19.90 2.22 3.95
N GLY A 164 18.84 2.49 3.19
CA GLY A 164 18.71 2.06 1.80
C GLY A 164 18.52 0.55 1.59
N GLN A 165 18.08 -0.21 2.61
CA GLN A 165 17.87 -1.65 2.49
C GLN A 165 16.40 -2.04 2.71
N TYR A 166 15.97 -3.04 1.94
CA TYR A 166 14.70 -3.73 2.10
C TYR A 166 14.92 -5.11 2.75
N LEU A 167 14.17 -5.43 3.80
CA LEU A 167 14.17 -6.74 4.44
C LEU A 167 13.05 -7.62 3.89
N PHE A 168 13.42 -8.59 3.08
CA PHE A 168 12.56 -9.62 2.54
C PHE A 168 12.31 -10.72 3.57
N LYS A 169 11.06 -11.17 3.75
CA LYS A 169 10.73 -12.35 4.56
C LYS A 169 9.80 -13.29 3.79
N TRP A 170 10.10 -14.58 3.78
CA TRP A 170 9.24 -15.60 3.15
C TRP A 170 9.33 -16.90 3.93
N ARG A 171 8.43 -17.85 3.68
CA ARG A 171 8.61 -19.24 4.11
C ARG A 171 9.05 -20.06 2.91
N ASP A 172 10.05 -20.91 3.08
CA ASP A 172 10.41 -21.89 2.05
C ASP A 172 9.41 -23.06 2.01
N ASP A 173 9.63 -24.03 1.11
CA ASP A 173 8.75 -25.17 0.89
C ASP A 173 8.59 -26.07 2.14
N ASN A 174 9.53 -25.96 3.09
CA ASN A 174 9.45 -26.66 4.38
C ASN A 174 8.78 -25.82 5.48
N GLY A 175 8.23 -24.66 5.10
CA GLY A 175 7.61 -23.73 6.03
C GLY A 175 8.61 -22.98 6.91
N VAL A 176 9.92 -23.02 6.66
CA VAL A 176 10.92 -22.32 7.49
C VAL A 176 10.95 -20.84 7.11
N LEU A 177 10.95 -19.96 8.12
CA LEU A 177 11.01 -18.52 7.90
C LEU A 177 12.41 -18.11 7.44
N GLN A 178 12.49 -17.54 6.25
CA GLN A 178 13.67 -16.98 5.63
C GLN A 178 13.63 -15.46 5.68
N GLU A 179 14.80 -14.82 5.75
CA GLU A 179 14.91 -13.36 5.62
C GLU A 179 16.15 -12.91 4.84
N ARG A 180 16.05 -11.78 4.12
CA ARG A 180 17.15 -11.22 3.33
C ARG A 180 17.08 -9.70 3.24
N PHE A 181 18.18 -9.03 3.54
CA PHE A 181 18.33 -7.60 3.23
C PHE A 181 18.79 -7.40 1.77
N VAL A 182 18.18 -6.45 1.08
CA VAL A 182 18.45 -6.15 -0.32
C VAL A 182 18.57 -4.64 -0.49
N ALA A 183 19.66 -4.16 -1.09
CA ALA A 183 19.87 -2.73 -1.34
C ALA A 183 18.86 -2.18 -2.35
N SER A 184 18.36 -0.97 -2.10
CA SER A 184 17.25 -0.35 -2.84
C SER A 184 17.51 -0.14 -4.34
N GLU A 185 18.77 0.01 -4.74
CA GLU A 185 19.14 0.34 -6.13
C GLU A 185 19.34 -0.88 -7.05
N SER A 186 19.38 -2.12 -6.54
CA SER A 186 20.14 -3.18 -7.25
C SER A 186 19.39 -4.34 -7.92
N THR A 187 18.06 -4.52 -7.83
CA THR A 187 17.54 -5.90 -8.08
C THR A 187 16.23 -6.15 -8.84
N PHE A 188 15.32 -5.20 -9.08
CA PHE A 188 14.06 -5.60 -9.74
C PHE A 188 14.15 -5.82 -11.26
N ASN A 189 15.18 -5.29 -11.93
CA ASN A 189 15.47 -5.63 -13.33
C ASN A 189 15.94 -7.08 -13.54
N LYS A 190 16.32 -7.80 -12.47
CA LYS A 190 16.79 -9.20 -12.55
C LYS A 190 15.74 -10.25 -12.15
N VAL A 191 14.74 -9.90 -11.33
CA VAL A 191 13.74 -10.87 -10.84
C VAL A 191 12.64 -11.16 -11.87
N ALA A 192 12.51 -10.36 -12.94
CA ALA A 192 11.57 -10.60 -14.03
C ALA A 192 12.01 -11.69 -15.04
N LYS A 193 13.19 -12.30 -14.86
CA LYS A 193 13.57 -13.52 -15.58
C LYS A 193 13.42 -14.71 -14.65
N SER A 194 12.32 -15.45 -14.80
CA SER A 194 12.24 -16.83 -14.31
C SER A 194 13.46 -17.61 -14.79
N PRO A 195 13.96 -18.60 -14.02
CA PRO A 195 14.66 -19.69 -14.63
C PRO A 195 13.64 -20.49 -15.45
N ALA A 196 13.80 -20.48 -16.76
CA ALA A 196 13.42 -21.65 -17.53
C ALA A 196 14.38 -22.76 -17.11
N GLY A 197 13.83 -23.81 -16.50
CA GLY A 197 14.53 -25.00 -16.01
C GLY A 197 13.51 -25.94 -15.42
#